data_AF-A0A7X1FB14-F1
#
_entry.id   AF-A0A7X1FB14-F1
#
_cell.length_a   1.000
_cell.length_b   1.000
_cell.length_c   1.000
_cell.angle_alpha   90.00
_cell.angle_beta   90.00
_cell.angle_gamma   90.00
#
_symmetry.space_group_name_H-M   'P 1'
#
loop_
_entity.id
_entity.type
_entity.pdbx_description
1 polymer ?
#
loop_
_entity_poly.entity_id
_entity_poly.type
_entity_poly.pdbx_seq_one_letter_code
_entity_poly.pdbx_strand_id
1 'polypeptide(L)'
;LMAMAHLAAATPNLTYACDTHYPWVEDADEVVLGGKIAFTGGCVEVTDRPGLGLELDSARLARAHATFNRIAIRTRDDTGQMRKYDPGFSPAKPRY
;
A
#
# COMPACT_ATOMS: atom_id res chain seq x y z
N LEU A 1 2.66 -2.13 -5.20
CA LEU A 1 1.64 -2.80 -6.05
C LEU A 1 2.28 -3.65 -7.16
N MET A 2 2.96 -3.05 -8.15
CA MET A 2 3.39 -3.76 -9.36
C MET A 2 4.28 -4.98 -9.12
N ALA A 3 5.22 -4.95 -8.17
CA ALA A 3 6.04 -6.13 -7.86
C ALA A 3 5.20 -7.38 -7.49
N MET A 4 4.12 -7.19 -6.70
CA MET A 4 3.18 -8.27 -6.36
C MET A 4 2.41 -8.75 -7.59
N ALA A 5 1.98 -7.84 -8.46
CA ALA A 5 1.27 -8.18 -9.70
C ALA A 5 2.15 -8.99 -10.67
N HIS A 6 3.42 -8.62 -10.84
CA HIS A 6 4.36 -9.39 -11.65
C HIS A 6 4.61 -10.80 -11.08
N LEU A 7 4.81 -10.92 -9.76
CA LEU A 7 4.96 -12.22 -9.12
C LEU A 7 3.70 -13.09 -9.29
N ALA A 8 2.52 -12.49 -9.10
CA ALA A 8 1.25 -13.15 -9.30
C ALA A 8 1.08 -13.66 -10.74
N ALA A 9 1.36 -12.82 -11.73
CA ALA A 9 1.29 -13.18 -13.15
C ALA A 9 2.28 -14.30 -13.54
N ALA A 10 3.42 -14.40 -12.85
CA ALA A 10 4.43 -15.43 -13.07
C ALA A 10 4.23 -16.70 -12.24
N THR A 11 3.13 -16.83 -11.48
CA THR A 11 2.88 -17.96 -10.58
C THR A 11 1.69 -18.79 -11.08
N PRO A 12 1.91 -19.93 -11.78
CA PRO A 12 0.83 -20.70 -12.42
C PRO A 12 -0.21 -21.27 -11.45
N ASN A 13 0.17 -21.50 -10.20
CA ASN A 13 -0.67 -22.08 -9.16
C ASN A 13 -1.25 -21.03 -8.20
N LEU A 14 -1.31 -19.75 -8.60
CA LEU A 14 -2.06 -18.73 -7.87
C LEU A 14 -3.56 -18.90 -8.15
N THR A 15 -4.27 -19.51 -7.20
CA THR A 15 -5.67 -19.94 -7.39
C THR A 15 -6.72 -19.02 -6.78
N TYR A 16 -6.31 -17.98 -6.06
CA TYR A 16 -7.19 -17.00 -5.43
C TYR A 16 -6.79 -15.58 -5.84
N ALA A 17 -7.75 -14.65 -5.76
CA ALA A 17 -7.48 -13.24 -5.94
C ALA A 17 -6.49 -12.73 -4.87
N CYS A 18 -5.57 -11.85 -5.27
CA CYS A 18 -4.64 -11.23 -4.33
C CYS A 18 -5.31 -10.15 -3.50
N ASP A 19 -4.92 -10.05 -2.24
CA ASP A 19 -5.29 -8.93 -1.38
C ASP A 19 -4.49 -7.67 -1.71
N THR A 20 -5.13 -6.52 -1.60
CA THR A 20 -4.45 -5.23 -1.70
C THR A 20 -5.17 -4.17 -0.91
N HIS A 21 -4.40 -3.26 -0.30
CA HIS A 21 -4.92 -2.07 0.36
C HIS A 21 -4.95 -0.84 -0.56
N TYR A 22 -4.62 -1.00 -1.85
CA TYR A 22 -4.50 0.12 -2.79
C TYR A 22 -5.74 1.03 -2.93
N PRO A 23 -6.98 0.54 -2.74
CA PRO A 23 -8.14 1.43 -2.68
C PRO A 23 -8.06 2.50 -1.57
N TRP A 24 -7.38 2.19 -0.45
CA TRP A 24 -7.24 3.07 0.71
C TRP A 24 -6.05 4.05 0.61
N VAL A 25 -5.23 3.95 -0.43
CA VAL A 25 -4.14 4.90 -0.69
C VAL A 25 -4.71 6.12 -1.41
N GLU A 26 -4.49 7.30 -0.87
CA GLU A 26 -4.89 8.56 -1.51
C GLU A 26 -4.03 8.84 -2.75
N ASP A 27 -4.62 9.41 -3.80
CA ASP A 27 -3.87 9.68 -5.05
C ASP A 27 -2.71 10.66 -4.83
N ALA A 28 -2.89 11.62 -3.93
CA ALA A 28 -1.87 12.61 -3.60
C ALA A 28 -0.61 11.99 -2.94
N ASP A 29 -0.74 10.80 -2.34
CA ASP A 29 0.30 10.10 -1.61
C ASP A 29 1.02 9.02 -2.43
N GLU A 30 0.60 8.81 -3.69
CA GLU A 30 1.35 7.95 -4.61
C GLU A 30 2.69 8.59 -4.97
N VAL A 31 3.74 7.77 -5.13
CA VAL A 31 5.13 8.19 -5.38
C VAL A 31 5.60 7.92 -6.81
N VAL A 32 4.80 7.23 -7.62
CA VAL A 32 5.11 6.99 -9.04
C VAL A 32 4.54 8.08 -9.94
N LEU A 33 5.18 8.30 -11.09
CA LEU A 33 4.68 9.19 -12.12
C LEU A 33 3.36 8.66 -12.70
N GLY A 34 2.43 9.57 -13.00
CA GLY A 34 1.09 9.25 -13.53
C GLY A 34 0.02 9.04 -12.45
N GLY A 35 0.39 9.05 -11.16
CA GLY A 35 -0.56 8.85 -10.06
C GLY A 35 -0.90 7.38 -9.84
N LYS A 36 -2.08 7.12 -9.28
CA LYS A 36 -2.49 5.75 -8.93
C LYS A 36 -2.52 4.81 -10.13
N ILE A 37 -2.07 3.58 -9.91
CA ILE A 37 -2.19 2.48 -10.88
C ILE A 37 -3.67 2.14 -11.09
N ALA A 38 -4.05 2.02 -12.36
CA ALA A 38 -5.42 1.69 -12.75
C ALA A 38 -5.77 0.24 -12.41
N PHE A 39 -7.02 0.05 -11.98
CA PHE A 39 -7.65 -1.26 -11.84
C PHE A 39 -8.83 -1.32 -12.81
N THR A 40 -8.92 -2.40 -13.57
CA THR A 40 -10.03 -2.64 -14.51
C THR A 40 -10.60 -4.03 -14.23
N GLY A 41 -11.89 -4.11 -13.91
CA GLY A 41 -12.55 -5.39 -13.61
C GLY A 41 -11.97 -6.14 -12.41
N GLY A 42 -11.37 -5.44 -11.44
CA GLY A 42 -10.69 -6.05 -10.29
C GLY A 42 -9.25 -6.51 -10.57
N CYS A 43 -8.71 -6.26 -11.77
CA CYS A 43 -7.39 -6.68 -12.19
C CYS A 43 -6.44 -5.48 -12.38
N VAL A 44 -5.14 -5.74 -12.20
CA VAL A 44 -4.05 -4.85 -12.60
C VAL A 44 -3.40 -5.44 -13.85
N GLU A 45 -3.18 -4.61 -14.86
CA GLU A 45 -2.53 -5.03 -16.10
C GLU A 45 -1.01 -5.11 -15.93
N VAL A 46 -0.41 -6.22 -16.36
CA VAL A 46 1.04 -6.35 -16.53
C VAL A 46 1.37 -6.11 -17.99
N THR A 47 2.04 -4.98 -18.27
CA THR A 47 2.39 -4.55 -19.63
C THR A 47 3.77 -5.07 -20.06
N ASP A 48 4.09 -4.96 -21.35
CA ASP A 48 5.42 -5.28 -21.91
C ASP A 48 6.54 -4.26 -21.59
N ARG A 49 6.25 -3.22 -20.78
CA ARG A 49 7.27 -2.25 -20.39
C ARG A 49 8.35 -2.90 -19.49
N PRO A 50 9.64 -2.53 -19.65
CA PRO A 50 10.71 -3.13 -18.87
C PRO A 50 10.58 -2.95 -17.35
N GLY A 51 11.10 -3.92 -16.60
CA GLY A 51 11.12 -3.88 -15.14
C GLY A 51 9.70 -3.95 -14.55
N LEU A 52 9.39 -3.03 -13.64
CA LEU A 52 8.04 -2.90 -13.07
C LEU A 52 7.10 -2.04 -13.91
N GLY A 53 7.58 -1.47 -15.03
CA GLY A 53 6.81 -0.49 -15.82
C GLY A 53 6.50 0.79 -15.05
N LEU A 54 7.37 1.22 -14.14
CA LEU A 54 7.16 2.40 -13.29
C LEU A 54 8.35 3.35 -13.36
N GLU A 55 8.04 4.63 -13.24
CA GLU A 55 9.02 5.70 -13.02
C GLU A 55 8.66 6.44 -11.73
N LEU A 56 9.68 6.88 -10.99
CA LEU A 56 9.50 7.55 -9.71
C LEU A 56 9.21 9.04 -9.91
N ASP A 57 8.21 9.58 -9.22
CA ASP A 57 8.00 11.02 -9.11
C ASP A 57 8.79 11.54 -7.91
N SER A 58 9.95 12.13 -8.19
CA SER A 58 10.86 12.66 -7.16
C SER A 58 10.22 13.74 -6.29
N ALA A 59 9.29 14.53 -6.83
CA ALA A 59 8.61 15.57 -6.06
C ALA A 59 7.58 14.96 -5.09
N ARG A 60 6.81 13.96 -5.54
CA ARG A 60 5.92 13.17 -4.67
C ARG A 60 6.71 12.46 -3.57
N LEU A 61 7.81 11.81 -3.93
CA LEU A 61 8.69 11.15 -2.95
C LEU A 61 9.23 12.14 -1.90
N ALA A 62 9.69 13.32 -2.32
CA ALA A 62 10.19 14.34 -1.41
C ALA A 62 9.10 14.81 -0.41
N ARG A 63 7.84 14.94 -0.86
CA ARG A 63 6.71 15.29 0.02
C ARG A 63 6.40 14.19 1.03
N ALA A 64 6.41 12.93 0.60
CA ALA A 64 6.23 11.78 1.49
C ALA A 64 7.33 11.75 2.56
N HIS A 65 8.59 11.96 2.16
CA HIS A 65 9.73 12.03 3.07
C HIS A 65 9.62 13.20 4.06
N ALA A 66 9.25 14.39 3.59
CA ALA A 66 9.03 15.55 4.46
C ALA A 66 7.91 15.29 5.48
N THR A 67 6.84 14.62 5.06
CA THR A 67 5.74 14.22 5.96
C THR A 67 6.23 13.25 7.04
N PHE A 68 7.00 12.23 6.66
CA PHE A 68 7.61 11.29 7.58
C PHE A 68 8.47 12.00 8.65
N ASN A 69 9.30 12.96 8.24
CA ASN A 69 10.14 13.72 9.16
C ASN A 69 9.33 14.61 10.12
N ARG A 70 8.21 15.18 9.64
CA ARG A 70 7.35 16.08 10.42
C ARG A 70 6.51 15.36 11.48
N ILE A 71 6.00 14.16 11.19
CA ILE A 71 5.16 13.41 12.14
C ILE A 71 6.01 12.72 13.21
N ALA A 72 5.41 12.37 14.35
CA ALA A 72 6.07 11.65 15.44
C ALA A 72 6.00 10.11 15.33
N ILE A 73 5.22 9.59 14.37
CA ILE A 73 5.02 8.14 14.19
C ILE A 73 6.29 7.53 13.59
N ARG A 74 6.86 6.54 14.28
CA ARG A 74 8.06 5.81 13.82
C ARG A 74 7.83 4.31 13.68
N THR A 75 6.81 3.80 14.35
CA THR A 75 6.34 2.41 14.25
C THR A 75 4.81 2.42 14.24
N ARG A 76 4.21 1.43 13.58
CA ARG A 76 2.77 1.23 13.62
C ARG A 76 2.37 0.72 15.01
N ASP A 77 1.37 1.36 15.61
CA ASP A 77 0.77 0.93 16.88
C ASP A 77 -0.74 1.16 16.90
N ASP A 78 -1.47 0.19 16.36
CA ASP A 78 -2.94 0.21 16.32
C ASP A 78 -3.53 0.10 17.74
N THR A 79 -2.82 -0.56 18.67
CA THR A 79 -3.31 -0.75 20.05
C THR A 79 -3.22 0.56 20.82
N GLY A 80 -2.08 1.25 20.77
CA GLY A 80 -1.92 2.57 21.35
C GLY A 80 -2.87 3.59 20.73
N GLN A 81 -3.12 3.48 19.42
CA GLN A 81 -4.14 4.31 18.77
C GLN A 81 -5.56 4.00 19.29
N MET A 82 -5.92 2.73 19.46
CA MET A 82 -7.23 2.33 20.00
C MET A 82 -7.43 2.77 21.46
N ARG A 83 -6.37 2.72 22.27
CA ARG A 83 -6.39 3.12 23.69
C ARG A 83 -6.64 4.61 23.93
N LYS A 84 -6.53 5.45 22.89
CA LYS A 84 -6.99 6.85 22.95
C LYS A 84 -8.52 6.97 23.02
N TYR A 85 -9.24 5.95 22.54
CA TYR A 85 -10.71 5.90 22.52
C TYR A 85 -11.26 4.95 23.60
N ASP A 86 -10.58 3.84 23.83
CA ASP A 86 -10.89 2.86 24.88
C ASP A 86 -9.63 2.52 25.69
N PRO A 87 -9.38 3.20 26.83
CA PRO A 87 -8.21 2.96 27.66
C PRO A 87 -8.04 1.51 28.13
N GLY A 88 -9.14 0.75 28.23
CA GLY A 88 -9.15 -0.65 28.63
C GLY A 88 -8.86 -1.65 27.49
N PHE A 89 -8.66 -1.17 26.26
CA PHE A 89 -8.51 -2.03 25.10
C PHE A 89 -7.33 -3.03 25.25
N SER A 90 -7.68 -4.32 25.21
CA SER A 90 -6.73 -5.44 25.19
C SER A 90 -6.53 -5.96 23.75
N PRO A 91 -5.28 -6.07 23.26
CA PRO A 91 -4.97 -6.63 21.94
C PRO A 91 -4.92 -8.17 21.95
N ALA A 92 -5.25 -8.84 23.07
CA ALA A 92 -5.25 -10.29 23.18
C ALA A 92 -6.14 -10.94 22.11
N LYS A 93 -5.65 -12.04 21.52
CA LYS A 93 -6.34 -12.82 20.48
C LYS A 93 -6.52 -14.27 20.95
N PRO A 94 -7.65 -14.95 20.63
CA PRO A 94 -8.84 -14.40 19.98
C PRO A 94 -9.65 -13.52 20.95
N ARG A 95 -10.39 -12.55 20.40
CA ARG A 95 -11.42 -11.83 21.17
C ARG A 95 -12.79 -12.49 21.03
N TYR A 96 -13.02 -13.12 19.87
CA TYR A 96 -14.21 -13.84 19.46
C TYR A 96 -13.78 -15.07 18.68
#